data_AF-A0A0S6X5E9-F1
#
_entry.id   AF-A0A0S6X5E9-F1
#
_cell.length_a   1.000
_cell.length_b   1.000
_cell.length_c   1.000
_cell.angle_alpha   90.00
_cell.angle_beta   90.00
_cell.angle_gamma   90.00
#
_symmetry.space_group_name_H-M   'P 1'
#
loop_
_entity.id
_entity.type
_entity.pdbx_description
1 polymer ?
#
loop_
_entity_poly.entity_id
_entity_poly.type
_entity_poly.pdbx_seq_one_letter_code
_entity_poly.pdbx_strand_id
1 'polypeptide(L)'
;MATLAHCAYCFECISASFEHRQPPSLLQAEELWAEYNGDTEDDDADSHLDDEDMTDVDVPSAQSPKPAAISRLLNSSSSSKSSSAGSSASSLTALRSGSSKSSTPATASSKSSSLSSFFSRSSHEESHPLFITWNTLSKSGHKSLRGCIGTFEPQPLSTALNDYALTSAFEDHRFNPIPASLLPSLQVCVTLLTNFSSPDKDVLNWTVGEHGIRLSFSDRGRRYGATYLPDVAKEQGWGKEETIVSLMRKAGWVGRRDDWRKVNGLEIVRYEGKKVSMDYSEWKEWSDWAVKKGLGRKSVR
;
A
#
# COMPACT_ATOMS: atom_id res chain seq x y z
N MET A 1 -2.27 3.96 -8.48
CA MET A 1 -3.00 3.00 -7.59
C MET A 1 -1.98 2.20 -6.78
N ALA A 2 -2.33 1.59 -5.64
CA ALA A 2 -1.40 0.70 -4.92
C ALA A 2 -1.22 -0.64 -5.67
N THR A 3 0.02 -1.15 -5.78
CA THR A 3 0.36 -2.37 -6.54
C THR A 3 1.26 -3.31 -5.73
N LEU A 4 1.42 -4.56 -6.18
CA LEU A 4 2.42 -5.48 -5.63
C LEU A 4 3.85 -5.01 -5.94
N ALA A 5 4.09 -4.40 -7.10
CA ALA A 5 5.38 -3.78 -7.43
C ALA A 5 5.81 -2.72 -6.39
N HIS A 6 4.89 -1.89 -5.87
CA HIS A 6 5.21 -0.98 -4.76
C HIS A 6 5.66 -1.72 -3.50
N CYS A 7 5.05 -2.88 -3.21
CA CYS A 7 5.39 -3.70 -2.05
C CYS A 7 6.78 -4.33 -2.22
N ALA A 8 7.06 -4.88 -3.41
CA ALA A 8 8.37 -5.41 -3.77
C ALA A 8 9.46 -4.33 -3.69
N TYR A 9 9.17 -3.12 -4.18
CA TYR A 9 10.05 -1.96 -4.08
C TYR A 9 10.36 -1.59 -2.62
N CYS A 10 9.36 -1.56 -1.73
CA CYS A 10 9.59 -1.26 -0.31
C CYS A 10 10.48 -2.31 0.39
N PHE A 11 10.32 -3.60 0.08
CA PHE A 11 11.24 -4.65 0.55
C PHE A 11 12.65 -4.48 0.00
N GLU A 12 12.75 -4.20 -1.30
CA GLU A 12 14.02 -3.97 -2.00
C GLU A 12 14.79 -2.78 -1.40
N CYS A 13 14.10 -1.72 -0.97
CA CYS A 13 14.69 -0.58 -0.27
C CYS A 13 15.32 -0.98 1.08
N ILE A 14 14.64 -1.83 1.86
CA ILE A 14 15.18 -2.31 3.15
C ILE A 14 16.34 -3.30 2.93
N SER A 15 16.20 -4.21 1.97
CA SER A 15 17.25 -5.15 1.60
C SER A 15 18.52 -4.40 1.16
N ALA A 16 18.37 -3.42 0.28
CA ALA A 16 19.44 -2.53 -0.15
C ALA A 16 20.12 -1.78 1.01
N SER A 17 19.32 -1.31 1.99
CA SER A 17 19.82 -0.64 3.19
C SER A 17 20.71 -1.56 4.05
N PHE A 18 20.28 -2.81 4.29
CA PHE A 18 21.08 -3.80 5.03
C PHE A 18 22.34 -4.23 4.26
N GLU A 19 22.29 -4.27 2.93
CA GLU A 19 23.41 -4.62 2.05
C GLU A 19 24.32 -3.41 1.72
N HIS A 20 24.04 -2.23 2.29
CA HIS A 20 24.74 -0.96 2.04
C HIS A 20 24.88 -0.58 0.56
N ARG A 21 23.86 -0.91 -0.24
CA ARG A 21 23.74 -0.52 -1.65
C ARG A 21 22.59 0.45 -1.87
N GLN A 22 22.53 1.03 -3.06
CA GLN A 22 21.35 1.77 -3.51
C GLN A 22 20.31 0.77 -4.06
N PRO A 23 19.01 0.96 -3.78
CA PRO A 23 17.95 0.24 -4.48
C PRO A 23 17.87 0.68 -5.96
N PRO A 24 17.19 -0.09 -6.84
CA PRO A 24 16.79 0.39 -8.16
C PRO A 24 15.86 1.61 -8.08
N SER A 25 15.51 2.20 -9.22
CA SER A 25 14.41 3.17 -9.27
C SER A 25 13.06 2.47 -9.10
N LEU A 26 12.03 3.19 -8.65
CA LEU A 26 10.66 2.66 -8.61
C LEU A 26 10.20 2.17 -9.99
N LEU A 27 10.49 2.93 -11.05
CA LEU A 27 10.14 2.56 -12.42
C LEU A 27 10.78 1.22 -12.83
N GLN A 28 12.07 1.04 -12.54
CA GLN A 28 12.76 -0.23 -12.83
C GLN A 28 12.18 -1.40 -12.03
N ALA A 29 11.73 -1.16 -10.79
CA ALA A 29 11.05 -2.18 -10.00
C ALA A 29 9.64 -2.50 -10.55
N GLU A 30 8.89 -1.51 -11.05
CA GLU A 30 7.61 -1.73 -11.75
C GLU A 30 7.80 -2.51 -13.07
N GLU A 31 8.81 -2.17 -13.88
CA GLU A 31 9.16 -2.86 -15.12
C GLU A 31 9.53 -4.33 -14.87
N LEU A 32 10.44 -4.58 -13.92
CA LEU A 32 10.84 -5.94 -13.55
C LEU A 32 9.72 -6.75 -12.89
N TRP A 33 8.79 -6.11 -12.17
CA TRP A 33 7.61 -6.79 -11.64
C TRP A 33 6.63 -7.17 -12.77
N ALA A 34 6.44 -6.30 -13.76
CA ALA A 34 5.59 -6.59 -14.92
C ALA A 34 6.17 -7.73 -15.78
N GLU A 35 7.49 -7.74 -16.01
CA GLU A 35 8.17 -8.85 -16.69
C GLU A 35 8.06 -10.17 -15.91
N TYR A 36 8.27 -10.17 -14.59
CA TYR A 36 8.16 -11.38 -13.76
C TYR A 36 6.76 -12.01 -13.87
N ASN A 37 5.72 -11.19 -13.78
CA ASN A 37 4.34 -11.67 -13.91
C ASN A 37 4.01 -12.13 -15.35
N GLY A 38 4.66 -11.57 -16.37
CA GLY A 38 4.52 -12.04 -17.76
C GLY A 38 5.19 -13.40 -17.99
N ASP A 39 6.45 -13.55 -17.54
CA ASP A 39 7.18 -14.82 -17.61
C ASP A 39 6.39 -15.97 -16.92
N THR A 40 5.61 -15.69 -15.87
CA THR A 40 4.79 -16.72 -15.17
C THR A 40 3.49 -17.11 -15.89
N GLU A 41 2.96 -16.30 -16.80
CA GLU A 41 1.71 -16.65 -17.53
C GLU A 41 1.97 -17.56 -18.74
N ASP A 42 3.19 -17.55 -19.31
CA ASP A 42 3.57 -18.41 -20.44
C ASP A 42 3.90 -19.86 -20.02
N ASP A 43 4.41 -20.10 -18.80
CA ASP A 43 4.77 -21.45 -18.29
C ASP A 43 3.52 -22.33 -17.98
N ASP A 44 2.35 -21.74 -17.73
CA ASP A 44 1.08 -22.46 -17.48
C ASP A 44 0.39 -22.94 -18.78
N ALA A 45 0.92 -22.61 -19.96
CA ALA A 45 0.30 -22.89 -21.25
C ALA A 45 0.75 -24.20 -21.94
N ASP A 46 1.87 -24.81 -21.53
CA ASP A 46 2.52 -25.92 -22.25
C ASP A 46 2.31 -27.30 -21.57
N SER A 47 1.04 -27.66 -21.33
CA SER A 47 0.70 -29.03 -20.92
C SER A 47 -0.63 -29.56 -21.49
N HIS A 48 -0.75 -29.68 -22.82
CA HIS A 48 -1.63 -30.66 -23.48
C HIS A 48 -1.31 -30.79 -24.99
N LEU A 49 -1.58 -31.98 -25.57
CA LEU A 49 -1.25 -32.47 -26.93
C LEU A 49 0.19 -33.02 -27.05
N ASP A 50 0.47 -34.22 -27.59
CA ASP A 50 -0.34 -35.38 -28.06
C ASP A 50 0.24 -36.67 -27.41
N ASP A 51 -0.19 -37.93 -27.60
CA ASP A 51 -1.15 -38.62 -28.48
C ASP A 51 -1.68 -39.90 -27.74
N GLU A 52 -2.49 -40.76 -28.37
CA GLU A 52 -2.95 -42.05 -27.80
C GLU A 52 -2.06 -43.27 -28.16
N ASP A 53 -1.96 -44.26 -27.25
CA ASP A 53 -2.00 -45.69 -27.62
C ASP A 53 -2.52 -46.57 -26.47
N MET A 54 -3.21 -47.65 -26.82
CA MET A 54 -3.81 -48.63 -25.91
C MET A 54 -2.89 -49.84 -25.69
N THR A 55 -2.63 -50.23 -24.44
CA THR A 55 -2.45 -51.65 -24.08
C THR A 55 -2.74 -51.91 -22.59
N ASP A 56 -2.99 -53.18 -22.28
CA ASP A 56 -3.75 -53.65 -21.11
C ASP A 56 -2.83 -54.19 -19.97
N VAL A 57 -3.43 -54.38 -18.78
CA VAL A 57 -2.96 -55.13 -17.58
C VAL A 57 -1.64 -54.70 -16.88
N ASP A 58 -1.71 -54.12 -15.67
CA ASP A 58 -1.67 -54.84 -14.36
C ASP A 58 -1.61 -53.87 -13.13
N VAL A 59 -1.96 -54.34 -11.92
CA VAL A 59 -2.23 -53.51 -10.72
C VAL A 59 -1.81 -54.23 -9.41
N PRO A 60 -1.37 -53.58 -8.30
CA PRO A 60 -0.79 -52.24 -8.08
C PRO A 60 0.57 -52.22 -7.32
N SER A 61 1.25 -51.07 -7.25
CA SER A 61 2.10 -50.75 -6.08
C SER A 61 2.29 -49.24 -5.85
N ALA A 62 2.35 -48.86 -4.57
CA ALA A 62 2.75 -47.57 -4.00
C ALA A 62 2.02 -46.28 -4.44
N GLN A 63 1.25 -45.68 -3.52
CA GLN A 63 0.83 -44.28 -3.59
C GLN A 63 1.72 -43.40 -2.70
N SER A 64 2.23 -42.30 -3.25
CA SER A 64 2.75 -41.15 -2.50
C SER A 64 2.09 -39.85 -3.02
N PRO A 65 1.79 -38.87 -2.15
CA PRO A 65 0.83 -37.82 -2.49
C PRO A 65 1.45 -36.65 -3.27
N LYS A 66 0.74 -36.18 -4.30
CA LYS A 66 0.97 -34.86 -4.92
C LYS A 66 0.39 -33.76 -3.99
N PRO A 67 1.05 -32.60 -3.82
CA PRO A 67 0.46 -31.48 -3.08
C PRO A 67 -0.72 -30.87 -3.86
N ALA A 68 -1.75 -30.44 -3.15
CA ALA A 68 -2.97 -29.89 -3.74
C ALA A 68 -2.78 -28.44 -4.20
N ALA A 69 -3.33 -28.12 -5.37
CA ALA A 69 -3.52 -26.73 -5.80
C ALA A 69 -4.46 -26.00 -4.83
N ILE A 70 -4.08 -24.78 -4.41
CA ILE A 70 -4.86 -23.98 -3.47
C ILE A 70 -5.41 -22.74 -4.19
N SER A 71 -6.59 -22.86 -4.78
CA SER A 71 -7.42 -21.69 -5.11
C SER A 71 -7.82 -20.97 -3.83
N ARG A 72 -7.65 -19.64 -3.75
CA ARG A 72 -8.10 -18.84 -2.59
C ARG A 72 -9.16 -17.81 -2.97
N LEU A 73 -10.40 -18.21 -2.73
CA LEU A 73 -11.54 -17.30 -2.63
C LEU A 73 -11.40 -16.39 -1.39
N LEU A 74 -11.73 -15.11 -1.62
CA LEU A 74 -12.47 -14.19 -0.76
C LEU A 74 -12.52 -14.46 0.76
N ASN A 75 -11.89 -13.54 1.50
CA ASN A 75 -12.36 -12.90 2.74
C ASN A 75 -13.04 -13.75 3.85
N SER A 76 -12.37 -13.87 4.99
CA SER A 76 -13.05 -13.92 6.30
C SER A 76 -12.24 -13.18 7.35
N SER A 77 -12.91 -12.35 8.16
CA SER A 77 -12.30 -11.55 9.23
C SER A 77 -12.60 -12.19 10.58
N SER A 78 -11.61 -12.32 11.46
CA SER A 78 -11.82 -12.64 12.88
C SER A 78 -10.94 -11.75 13.76
N SER A 79 -11.42 -11.47 14.97
CA SER A 79 -11.03 -10.31 15.77
C SER A 79 -10.15 -10.68 16.97
N SER A 80 -9.22 -9.78 17.33
CA SER A 80 -8.79 -9.63 18.72
C SER A 80 -8.29 -8.21 18.99
N LYS A 81 -8.57 -7.72 20.20
CA LYS A 81 -8.43 -6.32 20.61
C LYS A 81 -6.99 -6.00 21.01
N SER A 82 -6.45 -4.86 20.59
CA SER A 82 -5.47 -4.11 21.40
C SER A 82 -5.48 -2.61 21.08
N SER A 83 -5.27 -1.81 22.12
CA SER A 83 -5.31 -0.34 22.10
C SER A 83 -4.04 0.28 21.53
N SER A 84 -4.15 1.36 20.77
CA SER A 84 -3.02 2.28 20.54
C SER A 84 -3.46 3.75 20.70
N ALA A 85 -2.69 4.48 21.50
CA ALA A 85 -2.88 5.91 21.71
C ALA A 85 -2.47 6.71 20.46
N GLY A 86 -3.11 7.86 20.25
CA GLY A 86 -2.80 8.72 19.11
C GLY A 86 -1.58 9.60 19.36
N SER A 87 -0.85 9.89 18.29
CA SER A 87 0.03 11.05 18.17
C SER A 87 -0.27 11.78 16.86
N SER A 88 -0.17 13.10 16.90
CA SER A 88 -0.67 13.99 15.85
C SER A 88 0.48 14.62 15.07
N ALA A 89 0.31 14.79 13.76
CA ALA A 89 1.19 15.59 12.93
C ALA A 89 0.39 16.63 12.12
N SER A 90 0.88 17.85 12.13
CA SER A 90 0.53 18.99 11.27
C SER A 90 1.85 19.76 11.09
N SER A 91 2.17 20.37 9.95
CA SER A 91 1.30 21.33 9.25
C SER A 91 1.72 21.53 7.80
N LEU A 92 0.79 22.05 7.00
CA LEU A 92 0.94 22.39 5.58
C LEU A 92 1.25 23.88 5.41
N THR A 93 1.99 24.27 4.37
CA THR A 93 1.90 25.62 3.78
C THR A 93 2.00 25.55 2.25
N ALA A 94 0.94 25.97 1.55
CA ALA A 94 0.85 25.98 0.09
C ALA A 94 0.39 27.34 -0.43
N LEU A 95 1.11 27.92 -1.40
CA LEU A 95 0.80 29.07 -2.26
C LEU A 95 1.70 28.95 -3.52
N ARG A 96 1.35 29.36 -4.76
CA ARG A 96 0.10 29.82 -5.38
C ARG A 96 0.23 29.76 -6.92
N SER A 97 -0.92 29.67 -7.59
CA SER A 97 -1.20 29.81 -9.03
C SER A 97 -0.28 30.65 -9.94
N GLY A 98 -0.10 30.20 -11.20
CA GLY A 98 0.31 31.02 -12.36
C GLY A 98 -0.17 30.40 -13.68
N SER A 99 -0.80 31.19 -14.57
CA SER A 99 -1.55 30.69 -15.75
C SER A 99 -0.99 31.20 -17.09
N SER A 100 -0.84 30.34 -18.11
CA SER A 100 -0.77 30.80 -19.51
C SER A 100 -1.04 29.72 -20.58
N LYS A 101 -2.17 29.89 -21.28
CA LYS A 101 -2.43 29.79 -22.74
C LYS A 101 -1.59 28.85 -23.63
N SER A 102 -2.33 28.11 -24.48
CA SER A 102 -1.89 27.20 -25.54
C SER A 102 -1.64 27.85 -26.92
N SER A 103 -0.70 27.29 -27.71
CA SER A 103 -0.85 27.14 -29.17
C SER A 103 0.16 26.12 -29.75
N THR A 104 -0.26 25.36 -30.78
CA THR A 104 0.50 24.29 -31.47
C THR A 104 1.24 24.81 -32.71
N PRO A 105 2.13 24.02 -33.37
CA PRO A 105 1.65 23.22 -34.51
C PRO A 105 2.36 21.86 -34.83
N ALA A 106 1.55 20.94 -35.37
CA ALA A 106 1.80 19.92 -36.42
C ALA A 106 3.17 19.20 -36.67
N THR A 107 3.12 17.88 -36.46
CA THR A 107 3.39 16.80 -37.45
C THR A 107 4.77 16.64 -38.12
N ALA A 108 5.43 15.50 -37.84
CA ALA A 108 6.22 14.74 -38.82
C ALA A 108 6.15 13.22 -38.55
N SER A 109 6.10 12.45 -39.63
CA SER A 109 5.91 11.00 -39.77
C SER A 109 6.83 10.08 -38.94
N SER A 110 6.30 8.89 -38.56
CA SER A 110 6.70 7.61 -39.17
C SER A 110 5.89 6.43 -38.63
N LYS A 111 5.58 5.44 -39.50
CA LYS A 111 4.96 4.17 -39.10
C LYS A 111 6.06 3.15 -38.83
N SER A 112 6.13 2.63 -37.60
CA SER A 112 6.69 1.30 -37.33
C SER A 112 5.79 0.58 -36.32
N SER A 113 5.37 -0.63 -36.68
CA SER A 113 4.45 -1.44 -35.90
C SER A 113 5.24 -2.43 -35.03
N SER A 114 5.43 -2.13 -33.75
CA SER A 114 5.98 -3.07 -32.76
C SER A 114 5.49 -2.73 -31.34
N LEU A 115 4.38 -3.36 -30.92
CA LEU A 115 3.98 -3.76 -29.55
C LEU A 115 4.18 -2.83 -28.32
N SER A 116 4.62 -1.59 -28.45
CA SER A 116 4.98 -0.70 -27.31
C SER A 116 3.83 0.16 -26.75
N SER A 117 2.60 -0.02 -27.25
CA SER A 117 1.46 0.87 -26.97
C SER A 117 0.94 0.89 -25.52
N PHE A 118 1.44 0.03 -24.62
CA PHE A 118 1.06 0.05 -23.20
C PHE A 118 1.80 1.09 -22.35
N PHE A 119 2.93 1.64 -22.82
CA PHE A 119 3.76 2.56 -22.04
C PHE A 119 3.92 3.96 -22.64
N SER A 120 2.87 4.47 -23.30
CA SER A 120 2.68 5.93 -23.43
C SER A 120 2.17 6.52 -22.11
N ARG A 121 2.89 6.25 -21.01
CA ARG A 121 2.56 6.74 -19.66
C ARG A 121 3.10 8.17 -19.59
N SER A 122 2.21 9.16 -19.64
CA SER A 122 2.58 10.57 -19.46
C SER A 122 3.41 10.71 -18.19
N SER A 123 4.55 11.42 -18.25
CA SER A 123 5.54 11.54 -17.17
C SER A 123 5.09 12.43 -16.00
N HIS A 124 3.87 12.23 -15.52
CA HIS A 124 3.39 12.75 -14.25
C HIS A 124 3.70 11.72 -13.17
N GLU A 125 4.59 12.07 -12.25
CA GLU A 125 4.79 11.28 -11.03
C GLU A 125 3.47 11.21 -10.24
N GLU A 126 2.89 10.01 -10.17
CA GLU A 126 1.69 9.76 -9.35
C GLU A 126 1.99 10.19 -7.91
N SER A 127 1.24 11.18 -7.42
CA SER A 127 1.41 11.74 -6.08
C SER A 127 0.23 11.38 -5.21
N HIS A 128 0.48 10.69 -4.09
CA HIS A 128 -0.56 10.17 -3.20
C HIS A 128 -0.16 10.35 -1.73
N PRO A 129 -1.09 10.59 -0.81
CA PRO A 129 -0.85 10.35 0.60
C PRO A 129 -0.75 8.84 0.81
N LEU A 130 0.22 8.40 1.61
CA LEU A 130 0.57 6.99 1.75
C LEU A 130 0.93 6.61 3.18
N PHE A 131 0.81 5.32 3.48
CA PHE A 131 1.31 4.68 4.68
C PHE A 131 2.03 3.39 4.32
N ILE A 132 3.26 3.23 4.81
CA ILE A 132 4.00 1.98 4.76
C ILE A 132 3.93 1.33 6.13
N THR A 133 3.58 0.04 6.16
CA THR A 133 3.42 -0.73 7.39
C THR A 133 4.18 -2.03 7.30
N TRP A 134 5.05 -2.27 8.27
CA TRP A 134 5.75 -3.53 8.48
C TRP A 134 5.03 -4.34 9.55
N ASN A 135 4.75 -5.60 9.26
CA ASN A 135 4.28 -6.58 10.23
C ASN A 135 5.29 -7.73 10.32
N THR A 136 5.44 -8.33 11.49
CA THR A 136 6.06 -9.64 11.64
C THR A 136 4.99 -10.74 11.54
N LEU A 137 5.36 -11.85 10.92
CA LEU A 137 4.57 -13.06 10.76
C LEU A 137 5.09 -14.12 11.74
N SER A 138 4.22 -14.62 12.62
CA SER A 138 4.54 -15.78 13.45
C SER A 138 4.52 -17.06 12.61
N LYS A 139 5.15 -18.13 13.09
CA LYS A 139 5.07 -19.48 12.49
C LYS A 139 3.62 -20.03 12.40
N SER A 140 2.70 -19.46 13.18
CA SER A 140 1.26 -19.79 13.17
C SER A 140 0.43 -18.86 12.26
N GLY A 141 1.06 -17.96 11.50
CA GLY A 141 0.39 -17.02 10.60
C GLY A 141 -0.23 -15.79 11.28
N HIS A 142 -0.04 -15.60 12.59
CA HIS A 142 -0.48 -14.37 13.25
C HIS A 142 0.44 -13.21 12.86
N LYS A 143 -0.19 -12.08 12.52
CA LYS A 143 0.48 -10.83 12.16
C LYS A 143 0.62 -9.94 13.38
N SER A 144 1.78 -9.34 13.58
CA SER A 144 2.02 -8.35 14.64
C SER A 144 2.64 -7.10 14.04
N LEU A 145 2.11 -5.92 14.38
CA LEU A 145 2.63 -4.64 13.90
C LEU A 145 4.08 -4.45 14.37
N ARG A 146 4.96 -4.11 13.41
CA ARG A 146 6.39 -3.87 13.66
C ARG A 146 6.84 -2.44 13.33
N GLY A 147 6.09 -1.72 12.50
CA GLY A 147 6.29 -0.30 12.23
C GLY A 147 5.23 0.22 11.26
N CYS A 148 4.83 1.49 11.37
CA CYS A 148 3.83 2.11 10.50
C CYS A 148 3.98 3.64 10.50
N ILE A 149 4.51 4.19 9.41
CA ILE A 149 4.68 5.63 9.20
C ILE A 149 4.15 6.01 7.82
N GLY A 150 3.65 7.23 7.69
CA GLY A 150 3.00 7.73 6.50
C GLY A 150 2.54 9.18 6.64
N THR A 151 1.87 9.69 5.61
CA THR A 151 1.43 11.08 5.51
C THR A 151 0.04 11.22 4.90
N PHE A 152 -0.65 12.29 5.27
CA PHE A 152 -1.91 12.76 4.69
C PHE A 152 -1.73 13.84 3.62
N GLU A 153 -0.49 14.24 3.34
CA GLU A 153 -0.13 15.13 2.23
C GLU A 153 0.26 14.28 1.01
N PRO A 154 -0.21 14.60 -0.21
CA PRO A 154 0.24 13.90 -1.41
C PRO A 154 1.75 14.03 -1.60
N GLN A 155 2.45 12.91 -1.78
CA GLN A 155 3.89 12.89 -2.09
C GLN A 155 4.14 12.07 -3.36
N PRO A 156 5.15 12.41 -4.18
CA PRO A 156 5.55 11.61 -5.34
C PRO A 156 5.92 10.19 -4.90
N LEU A 157 5.32 9.17 -5.51
CA LEU A 157 5.58 7.78 -5.13
C LEU A 157 7.04 7.35 -5.37
N SER A 158 7.71 7.97 -6.36
CA SER A 158 9.10 7.72 -6.75
C SER A 158 10.10 7.89 -5.61
N THR A 159 9.92 8.88 -4.74
CA THR A 159 10.74 9.09 -3.54
C THR A 159 10.05 8.53 -2.30
N ALA A 160 8.75 8.82 -2.14
CA ALA A 160 8.07 8.59 -0.88
C ALA A 160 7.94 7.11 -0.50
N LEU A 161 7.87 6.18 -1.47
CA LEU A 161 7.88 4.75 -1.16
C LEU A 161 9.21 4.30 -0.54
N ASN A 162 10.34 4.90 -0.94
CA ASN A 162 11.65 4.64 -0.32
C ASN A 162 11.72 5.27 1.07
N ASP A 163 11.46 6.57 1.17
CA ASP A 163 11.52 7.34 2.41
C ASP A 163 10.66 6.69 3.51
N TYR A 164 9.37 6.47 3.23
CA TYR A 164 8.45 5.89 4.22
C TYR A 164 8.70 4.40 4.48
N ALA A 165 9.31 3.64 3.56
CA ALA A 165 9.71 2.26 3.84
C ALA A 165 10.84 2.20 4.87
N LEU A 166 11.87 3.05 4.71
CA LEU A 166 13.01 3.14 5.63
C LEU A 166 12.57 3.75 6.98
N THR A 167 11.86 4.89 6.97
CA THR A 167 11.37 5.55 8.19
C THR A 167 10.45 4.62 9.00
N SER A 168 9.53 3.89 8.35
CA SER A 168 8.64 2.96 9.08
C SER A 168 9.36 1.70 9.60
N ALA A 169 10.54 1.35 9.09
CA ALA A 169 11.32 0.21 9.56
C ALA A 169 12.35 0.56 10.64
N PHE A 170 12.89 1.77 10.61
CA PHE A 170 14.04 2.16 11.42
C PHE A 170 13.79 3.35 12.36
N GLU A 171 12.79 4.19 12.10
CA GLU A 171 12.57 5.46 12.83
C GLU A 171 11.19 5.55 13.52
N ASP A 172 10.35 4.50 13.43
CA ASP A 172 9.11 4.41 14.21
C ASP A 172 9.41 4.17 15.70
N HIS A 173 9.56 5.26 16.46
CA HIS A 173 9.91 5.27 17.89
C HIS A 173 9.04 4.41 18.82
N ARG A 174 7.92 3.84 18.35
CA ARG A 174 7.12 2.85 19.11
C ARG A 174 7.78 1.47 19.14
N PHE A 175 8.75 1.22 18.27
CA PHE A 175 9.42 -0.06 18.08
C PHE A 175 10.94 0.16 18.01
N ASN A 176 11.71 -0.90 18.32
CA ASN A 176 13.13 -0.91 17.97
C ASN A 176 13.26 -1.01 16.44
N PRO A 177 14.34 -0.48 15.83
CA PRO A 177 14.65 -0.68 14.42
C PRO A 177 14.57 -2.17 14.03
N ILE A 178 14.12 -2.47 12.81
CA ILE A 178 14.09 -3.83 12.28
C ILE A 178 15.54 -4.30 12.02
N PRO A 179 16.02 -5.39 12.65
CA PRO A 179 17.30 -5.99 12.29
C PRO A 179 17.15 -6.87 11.04
N ALA A 180 18.23 -7.04 10.27
CA ALA A 180 18.26 -7.89 9.08
C ALA A 180 17.77 -9.33 9.34
N SER A 181 17.99 -9.86 10.55
CA SER A 181 17.52 -11.19 10.96
C SER A 181 16.00 -11.34 11.04
N LEU A 182 15.23 -10.25 11.13
CA LEU A 182 13.77 -10.30 11.05
C LEU A 182 13.23 -10.28 9.61
N LEU A 183 14.03 -9.86 8.63
CA LEU A 183 13.59 -9.68 7.24
C LEU A 183 12.82 -10.90 6.69
N PRO A 184 13.25 -12.17 6.91
CA PRO A 184 12.53 -13.37 6.45
C PRO A 184 11.15 -13.61 7.09
N SER A 185 10.80 -12.85 8.13
CA SER A 185 9.53 -12.95 8.85
C SER A 185 8.62 -11.74 8.63
N LEU A 186 8.96 -10.84 7.72
CA LEU A 186 8.17 -9.63 7.48
C LEU A 186 7.07 -9.81 6.45
N GLN A 187 6.02 -9.02 6.63
CA GLN A 187 5.07 -8.59 5.61
C GLN A 187 5.14 -7.08 5.49
N VAL A 188 5.18 -6.55 4.26
CA VAL A 188 4.92 -5.13 4.00
C VAL A 188 3.45 -4.94 3.63
N CYS A 189 2.86 -3.83 4.05
CA CYS A 189 1.60 -3.32 3.52
C CYS A 189 1.80 -1.89 3.02
N VAL A 190 1.53 -1.65 1.74
CA VAL A 190 1.49 -0.32 1.12
C VAL A 190 0.03 0.12 1.07
N THR A 191 -0.30 1.25 1.69
CA THR A 191 -1.64 1.84 1.63
C THR A 191 -1.56 3.22 0.99
N LEU A 192 -2.20 3.40 -0.17
CA LEU A 192 -2.38 4.71 -0.80
C LEU A 192 -3.77 5.25 -0.50
N LEU A 193 -3.88 6.52 -0.14
CA LEU A 193 -5.15 7.18 0.14
C LEU A 193 -5.67 7.87 -1.13
N THR A 194 -6.95 7.66 -1.44
CA THR A 194 -7.61 8.13 -2.67
C THR A 194 -8.99 8.72 -2.38
N ASN A 195 -9.60 9.34 -3.39
CA ASN A 195 -11.02 9.74 -3.36
C ASN A 195 -11.39 10.69 -2.19
N PHE A 196 -10.50 11.64 -1.89
CA PHE A 196 -10.77 12.69 -0.90
C PHE A 196 -11.95 13.57 -1.35
N SER A 197 -12.97 13.70 -0.50
CA SER A 197 -14.09 14.60 -0.73
C SER A 197 -13.71 16.07 -0.48
N SER A 198 -14.53 17.00 -0.99
CA SER A 198 -14.62 18.34 -0.39
C SER A 198 -15.05 18.24 1.09
N PRO A 199 -14.72 19.23 1.94
CA PRO A 199 -15.25 19.29 3.30
C PRO A 199 -16.78 19.33 3.30
N ASP A 200 -17.39 18.42 4.06
CA ASP A 200 -18.84 18.28 4.23
C ASP A 200 -19.23 18.62 5.67
N LYS A 201 -20.35 19.33 5.83
CA LYS A 201 -20.95 19.67 7.12
C LYS A 201 -21.90 18.58 7.64
N ASP A 202 -22.40 17.70 6.76
CA ASP A 202 -23.00 16.45 7.21
C ASP A 202 -21.91 15.47 7.62
N VAL A 203 -21.49 15.59 8.87
CA VAL A 203 -20.43 14.77 9.46
C VAL A 203 -20.83 13.30 9.70
N LEU A 204 -22.02 12.88 9.27
CA LEU A 204 -22.45 11.49 9.22
C LEU A 204 -22.54 10.95 7.78
N ASN A 205 -22.18 11.75 6.77
CA ASN A 205 -22.14 11.38 5.34
C ASN A 205 -20.89 10.58 4.95
N TRP A 206 -20.73 9.39 5.53
CA TRP A 206 -19.66 8.42 5.25
C TRP A 206 -20.09 7.00 5.63
N THR A 207 -19.35 5.98 5.20
CA THR A 207 -19.69 4.56 5.49
C THR A 207 -18.62 3.91 6.37
N VAL A 208 -19.05 3.23 7.43
CA VAL A 208 -18.16 2.50 8.36
C VAL A 208 -17.50 1.32 7.65
N GLY A 209 -16.16 1.23 7.73
CA GLY A 209 -15.38 0.13 7.12
C GLY A 209 -15.11 0.29 5.62
N GLU A 210 -15.48 1.43 5.03
CA GLU A 210 -15.18 1.79 3.63
C GLU A 210 -14.41 3.13 3.60
N HIS A 211 -14.91 4.12 4.36
CA HIS A 211 -14.38 5.47 4.36
C HIS A 211 -13.51 5.75 5.59
N GLY A 212 -12.31 6.25 5.35
CA GLY A 212 -11.55 7.02 6.33
C GLY A 212 -12.11 8.44 6.43
N ILE A 213 -11.85 9.10 7.56
CA ILE A 213 -12.39 10.43 7.87
C ILE A 213 -11.27 11.31 8.41
N ARG A 214 -11.12 12.50 7.81
CA ARG A 214 -10.37 13.62 8.38
C ARG A 214 -11.37 14.67 8.85
N LEU A 215 -11.44 14.88 10.17
CA LEU A 215 -12.37 15.80 10.82
C LEU A 215 -11.65 17.11 11.16
N SER A 216 -12.33 18.24 10.97
CA SER A 216 -11.88 19.57 11.43
C SER A 216 -13.03 20.33 12.11
N PHE A 217 -12.68 21.18 13.08
CA PHE A 217 -13.62 22.09 13.74
C PHE A 217 -12.88 23.24 14.43
N SER A 218 -13.62 24.21 14.98
CA SER A 218 -13.08 25.25 15.85
C SER A 218 -13.81 25.33 17.18
N ASP A 219 -13.07 25.34 18.28
CA ASP A 219 -13.59 25.55 19.63
C ASP A 219 -12.71 26.55 20.39
N ARG A 220 -13.31 27.46 21.15
CA ARG A 220 -12.62 28.50 21.95
C ARG A 220 -11.49 29.25 21.20
N GLY A 221 -11.70 29.55 19.92
CA GLY A 221 -10.71 30.24 19.06
C GLY A 221 -9.52 29.39 18.61
N ARG A 222 -9.51 28.08 18.88
CA ARG A 222 -8.50 27.13 18.39
C ARG A 222 -9.10 26.23 17.32
N ARG A 223 -8.32 25.94 16.28
CA ARG A 223 -8.66 24.91 15.29
C ARG A 223 -8.19 23.55 15.78
N TYR A 224 -9.02 22.55 15.55
CA TYR A 224 -8.78 21.16 15.91
C TYR A 224 -8.92 20.29 14.67
N GLY A 225 -8.19 19.18 14.65
CA GLY A 225 -8.39 18.16 13.63
C GLY A 225 -7.81 16.82 14.04
N ALA A 226 -8.42 15.76 13.54
CA ALA A 226 -7.98 14.38 13.71
C ALA A 226 -8.40 13.54 12.51
N THR A 227 -7.84 12.34 12.41
CA THR A 227 -8.12 11.43 11.30
C THR A 227 -8.15 9.97 11.77
N TYR A 228 -9.01 9.17 11.14
CA TYR A 228 -9.06 7.71 11.25
C TYR A 228 -9.11 7.09 9.86
N LEU A 229 -8.31 6.02 9.69
CA LEU A 229 -8.32 5.16 8.49
C LEU A 229 -9.63 4.36 8.42
N PRO A 230 -10.03 3.84 7.24
CA PRO A 230 -11.30 3.13 7.03
C PRO A 230 -11.60 2.01 8.05
N ASP A 231 -10.58 1.25 8.43
CA ASP A 231 -10.72 0.06 9.29
C ASP A 231 -11.05 0.41 10.75
N VAL A 232 -10.62 1.57 11.26
CA VAL A 232 -10.61 1.86 12.71
C VAL A 232 -12.01 1.80 13.33
N ALA A 233 -13.01 2.42 12.70
CA ALA A 233 -14.37 2.42 13.23
C ALA A 233 -14.97 1.00 13.24
N LYS A 234 -14.67 0.20 12.21
CA LYS A 234 -15.15 -1.19 12.06
C LYS A 234 -14.49 -2.11 13.09
N GLU A 235 -13.18 -2.01 13.28
CA GLU A 235 -12.43 -2.84 14.24
C GLU A 235 -12.83 -2.57 15.69
N GLN A 236 -13.15 -1.32 16.03
CA GLN A 236 -13.62 -0.95 17.37
C GLN A 236 -15.12 -1.22 17.59
N GLY A 237 -15.89 -1.55 16.53
CA GLY A 237 -17.34 -1.71 16.58
C GLY A 237 -18.10 -0.40 16.78
N TRP A 238 -17.51 0.75 16.44
CA TRP A 238 -18.09 2.07 16.66
C TRP A 238 -19.13 2.44 15.60
N GLY A 239 -20.25 3.02 16.06
CA GLY A 239 -21.19 3.71 15.19
C GLY A 239 -20.64 5.04 14.66
N LYS A 240 -21.37 5.67 13.72
CA LYS A 240 -20.90 6.93 13.10
C LYS A 240 -20.69 8.05 14.13
N GLU A 241 -21.67 8.32 14.99
CA GLU A 241 -21.57 9.38 16.00
C GLU A 241 -20.46 9.12 17.02
N GLU A 242 -20.30 7.87 17.44
CA GLU A 242 -19.24 7.46 18.37
C GLU A 242 -17.85 7.67 17.75
N THR A 243 -17.69 7.36 16.47
CA THR A 243 -16.47 7.63 15.72
C THR A 243 -16.16 9.13 15.65
N ILE A 244 -17.17 9.99 15.42
CA ILE A 244 -17.00 11.45 15.41
C ILE A 244 -16.60 11.98 16.79
N VAL A 245 -17.29 11.57 17.86
CA VAL A 245 -16.90 11.97 19.23
C VAL A 245 -15.48 11.47 19.56
N SER A 246 -15.15 10.25 19.19
CA SER A 246 -13.81 9.65 19.37
C SER A 246 -12.73 10.44 18.60
N LEU A 247 -13.00 10.86 17.36
CA LEU A 247 -12.12 11.77 16.59
C LEU A 247 -11.95 13.12 17.29
N MET A 248 -13.03 13.73 17.79
CA MET A 248 -12.94 14.99 18.51
C MET A 248 -12.09 14.84 19.79
N ARG A 249 -12.26 13.75 20.56
CA ARG A 249 -11.39 13.41 21.70
C ARG A 249 -9.93 13.26 21.27
N LYS A 250 -9.65 12.52 20.19
CA LYS A 250 -8.31 12.35 19.60
C LYS A 250 -7.69 13.67 19.15
N ALA A 251 -8.49 14.63 18.69
CA ALA A 251 -8.05 15.99 18.35
C ALA A 251 -7.73 16.85 19.60
N GLY A 252 -8.08 16.40 20.80
CA GLY A 252 -7.88 17.14 22.07
C GLY A 252 -9.13 17.87 22.59
N TRP A 253 -10.33 17.53 22.11
CA TRP A 253 -11.57 18.15 22.58
C TRP A 253 -12.01 17.67 23.97
N VAL A 254 -12.31 18.62 24.86
CA VAL A 254 -12.67 18.36 26.27
C VAL A 254 -14.15 18.62 26.60
N GLY A 255 -15.01 18.89 25.60
CA GLY A 255 -16.44 19.13 25.81
C GLY A 255 -17.22 17.91 26.33
N ARG A 256 -18.53 18.07 26.64
CA ARG A 256 -19.41 16.94 27.01
C ARG A 256 -19.82 16.17 25.75
N ARG A 257 -20.04 14.85 25.87
CA ARG A 257 -20.41 13.99 24.72
C ARG A 257 -21.57 14.62 23.92
N ASP A 258 -22.65 15.00 24.60
CA ASP A 258 -23.90 15.44 23.98
C ASP A 258 -23.82 16.83 23.33
N ASP A 259 -22.75 17.59 23.59
CA ASP A 259 -22.50 18.90 23.00
C ASP A 259 -21.75 18.82 21.66
N TRP A 260 -21.40 17.62 21.16
CA TRP A 260 -20.57 17.44 19.97
C TRP A 260 -21.14 18.12 18.71
N ARG A 261 -22.48 18.07 18.55
CA ARG A 261 -23.22 18.72 17.45
C ARG A 261 -23.28 20.25 17.54
N LYS A 262 -22.92 20.84 18.70
CA LYS A 262 -22.95 22.30 18.95
C LYS A 262 -21.60 22.98 18.66
N VAL A 263 -20.59 22.22 18.26
CA VAL A 263 -19.24 22.72 18.01
C VAL A 263 -19.18 23.41 16.64
N ASN A 264 -18.66 24.63 16.63
CA ASN A 264 -18.69 25.50 15.45
C ASN A 264 -17.72 25.03 14.35
N GLY A 265 -18.21 25.08 13.11
CA GLY A 265 -17.40 24.72 11.93
C GLY A 265 -16.98 23.26 11.90
N LEU A 266 -17.73 22.36 12.55
CA LEU A 266 -17.51 20.92 12.48
C LEU A 266 -17.79 20.41 11.06
N GLU A 267 -16.76 19.85 10.42
CA GLU A 267 -16.77 19.35 9.05
C GLU A 267 -15.93 18.07 8.95
N ILE A 268 -16.19 17.27 7.91
CA ILE A 268 -15.38 16.08 7.56
C ILE A 268 -14.94 16.11 6.11
N VAL A 269 -13.78 15.54 5.85
CA VAL A 269 -13.37 15.03 4.53
C VAL A 269 -13.33 13.52 4.62
N ARG A 270 -14.11 12.83 3.79
CA ARG A 270 -14.02 11.37 3.64
C ARG A 270 -13.01 11.01 2.56
N TYR A 271 -12.38 9.85 2.70
CA TYR A 271 -11.42 9.30 1.73
C TYR A 271 -11.42 7.77 1.77
N GLU A 272 -10.88 7.13 0.75
CA GLU A 272 -10.66 5.68 0.70
C GLU A 272 -9.18 5.36 0.96
N GLY A 273 -8.90 4.16 1.46
CA GLY A 273 -7.55 3.62 1.56
C GLY A 273 -7.42 2.34 0.74
N LYS A 274 -6.51 2.30 -0.23
CA LYS A 274 -6.25 1.12 -1.07
C LYS A 274 -4.95 0.48 -0.63
N LYS A 275 -5.10 -0.68 0.02
CA LYS A 275 -4.05 -1.44 0.69
C LYS A 275 -3.70 -2.68 -0.12
N VAL A 276 -2.41 -2.86 -0.39
CA VAL A 276 -1.81 -4.08 -0.91
C VAL A 276 -0.78 -4.57 0.09
N SER A 277 -0.54 -5.87 0.18
CA SER A 277 0.47 -6.44 1.06
C SER A 277 1.21 -7.59 0.39
N MET A 278 2.48 -7.75 0.72
CA MET A 278 3.38 -8.80 0.22
C MET A 278 4.15 -9.39 1.38
N ASP A 279 4.34 -10.71 1.37
CA ASP A 279 5.15 -11.42 2.36
C ASP A 279 6.59 -11.58 1.85
N TYR A 280 7.57 -11.74 2.75
CA TYR A 280 8.97 -11.81 2.36
C TYR A 280 9.28 -12.90 1.30
N SER A 281 8.62 -14.06 1.36
CA SER A 281 8.85 -15.16 0.40
C SER A 281 8.49 -14.75 -1.02
N GLU A 282 7.35 -14.08 -1.21
CA GLU A 282 6.88 -13.57 -2.51
C GLU A 282 7.85 -12.53 -3.08
N TRP A 283 8.31 -11.58 -2.26
CA TRP A 283 9.36 -10.65 -2.67
C TRP A 283 10.67 -11.37 -2.99
N LYS A 284 11.04 -12.40 -2.22
CA LYS A 284 12.33 -13.10 -2.36
C LYS A 284 12.38 -13.91 -3.66
N GLU A 285 11.29 -14.57 -4.03
CA GLU A 285 11.13 -15.28 -5.30
C GLU A 285 11.31 -14.32 -6.49
N TRP A 286 10.60 -13.17 -6.47
CA TRP A 286 10.78 -12.10 -7.46
C TRP A 286 12.22 -11.54 -7.49
N SER A 287 12.80 -11.27 -6.33
CA SER A 287 14.16 -10.70 -6.20
C SER A 287 15.22 -11.65 -6.76
N ASP A 288 15.11 -12.96 -6.50
CA ASP A 288 16.03 -13.97 -7.05
C ASP A 288 15.86 -14.18 -8.55
N TRP A 289 14.64 -14.01 -9.10
CA TRP A 289 14.43 -13.94 -10.55
C TRP A 289 15.06 -12.65 -11.15
N ALA A 290 14.85 -11.50 -10.52
CA ALA A 290 15.32 -10.21 -11.01
C ALA A 290 16.85 -10.13 -11.05
N VAL A 291 17.53 -10.68 -10.04
CA VAL A 291 19.00 -10.81 -10.01
C VAL A 291 19.51 -11.69 -11.15
N LYS A 292 18.81 -12.78 -11.51
CA LYS A 292 19.16 -13.63 -12.67
C LYS A 292 19.01 -12.88 -14.01
N LYS A 293 17.92 -12.10 -14.19
CA LYS A 293 17.76 -11.21 -15.37
C LYS A 293 18.77 -10.06 -15.41
N GLY A 294 19.34 -9.68 -14.26
CA GLY A 294 20.50 -8.78 -14.19
C GLY A 294 20.33 -7.54 -13.31
N LEU A 295 19.32 -7.49 -12.44
CA LEU A 295 19.22 -6.47 -11.40
C LEU A 295 20.53 -6.40 -10.60
N GLY A 296 21.15 -5.22 -10.55
CA GLY A 296 22.46 -5.01 -9.91
C GLY A 296 23.68 -5.14 -10.83
N ARG A 297 23.54 -5.60 -12.09
CA ARG A 297 24.62 -5.47 -13.09
C ARG A 297 24.77 -4.00 -13.47
N LYS A 298 25.71 -3.31 -12.82
CA LYS A 298 26.17 -1.98 -13.28
C LYS A 298 26.48 -2.07 -14.77
N SER A 299 25.80 -1.27 -15.58
CA SER A 299 26.16 -1.09 -16.98
C SER A 299 27.51 -0.38 -17.01
N VAL A 300 28.60 -1.15 -17.16
CA VAL A 300 29.93 -0.60 -17.38
C VAL A 300 30.00 -0.18 -18.85
N ARG A 301 29.83 1.13 -19.08
CA ARG A 301 30.16 1.83 -20.32
C ARG A 301 30.79 3.18 -19.95
#